data_AF-A0A2L2X9U0-F1
#
_entry.id   AF-A0A2L2X9U0-F1
#
_cell.length_a   1.000
_cell.length_b   1.000
_cell.length_c   1.000
_cell.angle_alpha   90.00
_cell.angle_beta   90.00
_cell.angle_gamma   90.00
#
_symmetry.space_group_name_H-M   'P 1'
#
loop_
_entity.id
_entity.type
_entity.pdbx_description
1 polymer ?
#
loop_
_entity_poly.entity_id
_entity_poly.type
_entity_poly.pdbx_seq_one_letter_code
_entity_poly.pdbx_strand_id
1 'polypeptide(L)'
;MLELLGWLGLLLIASALAPLLLKYCRARREPWIFLRRHHHYIALASLAILTLHGLLALTWRPGRGWGARGRHAEMISTGVLAWAVLLAICLLALYYRHKNQKSRIHCWLAALLLALLLLHI
;
A
#
# COMPACT_ATOMS: atom_id res chain seq x y z
N MET A 1 17.60 -0.77 -8.15
CA MET A 1 16.28 -0.59 -8.80
C MET A 1 15.13 -1.11 -7.93
N LEU A 2 15.23 -2.32 -7.39
CA LEU A 2 14.19 -2.91 -6.53
C LEU A 2 13.85 -2.05 -5.31
N GLU A 3 14.86 -1.56 -4.58
CA GLU A 3 14.68 -0.65 -3.44
C GLU A 3 13.98 0.66 -3.82
N LEU A 4 14.36 1.28 -4.95
CA LEU A 4 13.74 2.51 -5.44
C LEU A 4 12.24 2.32 -5.71
N LEU A 5 11.85 1.20 -6.32
CA LEU A 5 10.43 0.87 -6.54
C LEU A 5 9.69 0.66 -5.22
N GLY A 6 10.33 0.02 -4.23
CA GLY A 6 9.77 -0.17 -2.90
C GLY A 6 9.48 1.16 -2.20
N TRP A 7 10.49 2.04 -2.15
CA TRP A 7 10.36 3.38 -1.57
C TRP A 7 9.33 4.25 -2.31
N LEU A 8 9.31 4.21 -3.64
CA LEU A 8 8.34 4.95 -4.44
C LEU A 8 6.90 4.45 -4.18
N GLY A 9 6.70 3.13 -4.15
CA GLY A 9 5.40 2.53 -3.84
C GLY A 9 4.93 2.91 -2.43
N LEU A 10 5.84 2.91 -1.45
CA LEU A 10 5.56 3.31 -0.08
C LEU A 10 5.19 4.80 0.03
N LEU A 11 5.90 5.70 -0.65
CA LEU A 11 5.57 7.12 -0.71
C LEU A 11 4.18 7.37 -1.32
N LEU A 12 3.82 6.61 -2.36
CA LEU A 12 2.49 6.69 -2.95
C LEU A 12 1.40 6.17 -1.99
N ILE A 13 1.65 5.08 -1.25
CA ILE A 13 0.72 4.64 -0.20
C ILE A 13 0.58 5.69 0.90
N ALA A 14 1.69 6.25 1.38
CA ALA A 14 1.68 7.27 2.42
C ALA A 14 0.89 8.51 1.99
N SER A 15 1.06 8.95 0.74
CA SER A 15 0.28 10.06 0.18
C SER A 15 -1.20 9.70 -0.04
N ALA A 16 -1.53 8.46 -0.39
CA ALA A 16 -2.92 7.99 -0.47
C ALA A 16 -3.60 7.88 0.91
N LEU A 17 -2.84 7.59 1.97
CA LEU A 17 -3.30 7.57 3.37
C LEU A 17 -3.38 8.96 4.01
N ALA A 18 -2.63 9.93 3.50
CA ALA A 18 -2.57 11.29 4.04
C ALA A 18 -3.96 11.92 4.29
N PRO A 19 -4.96 11.83 3.40
CA PRO A 19 -6.31 12.36 3.65
C PRO A 19 -6.98 11.81 4.92
N LEU A 20 -6.67 10.56 5.29
CA LEU A 20 -7.22 9.89 6.45
C LEU A 20 -6.62 10.46 7.74
N LEU A 21 -5.30 10.67 7.77
CA LEU A 21 -4.60 11.32 8.88
C LEU A 21 -5.00 12.79 9.02
N LEU A 22 -5.12 13.51 7.91
CA LEU A 22 -5.45 14.94 7.90
C LEU A 22 -6.85 15.25 8.40
N LYS A 23 -7.78 14.28 8.27
CA LYS A 23 -9.12 14.41 8.86
C LYS A 23 -9.03 14.68 10.37
N TYR A 24 -8.02 14.15 11.06
CA TYR A 24 -7.81 14.35 12.48
C TYR A 24 -7.04 15.65 12.79
N CYS A 25 -6.12 16.07 11.92
CA CYS A 25 -5.27 17.25 12.17
C CYS A 25 -5.95 18.61 11.89
N ARG A 26 -7.20 18.68 11.40
CA ARG A 26 -7.94 19.93 11.07
C ARG A 26 -7.21 20.93 10.14
N ALA A 27 -6.07 20.56 9.55
CA ALA A 27 -5.27 21.43 8.70
C ALA A 27 -5.89 21.54 7.30
N ARG A 28 -6.71 22.58 7.06
CA ARG A 28 -7.20 22.93 5.72
C ARG A 28 -6.20 23.84 5.02
N ARG A 29 -5.25 23.25 4.29
CA ARG A 29 -4.43 23.95 3.28
C ARG A 29 -4.73 23.41 1.87
N GLU A 30 -4.51 24.22 0.85
CA GLU A 30 -4.80 23.89 -0.55
C GLU A 30 -4.17 22.59 -1.10
N PRO A 31 -2.89 22.22 -0.82
CA PRO A 31 -2.32 20.99 -1.37
C PRO A 31 -3.05 19.72 -0.91
N TRP A 32 -3.72 19.76 0.24
CA TRP A 32 -4.46 18.61 0.78
C TRP A 32 -5.76 18.33 0.04
N ILE A 33 -6.35 19.35 -0.60
CA ILE A 33 -7.56 19.20 -1.42
C ILE A 33 -7.22 18.39 -2.67
N PHE A 34 -6.06 18.63 -3.27
CA PHE A 34 -5.55 17.87 -4.41
C PHE A 34 -5.36 16.38 -4.06
N LEU A 35 -4.64 16.09 -2.97
CA LEU A 35 -4.45 14.72 -2.47
C LEU A 35 -5.79 14.02 -2.21
N ARG A 36 -6.75 14.69 -1.57
CA ARG A 36 -8.07 14.11 -1.32
C ARG A 36 -8.86 13.82 -2.59
N ARG A 37 -8.68 14.61 -3.67
CA ARG A 37 -9.35 14.35 -4.96
C ARG A 37 -8.71 13.20 -5.73
N HIS A 38 -7.38 13.08 -5.66
CA HIS A 38 -6.62 12.11 -6.47
C HIS A 38 -6.15 10.86 -5.71
N HIS A 39 -6.42 10.73 -4.41
CA HIS A 39 -5.97 9.59 -3.59
C HIS A 39 -6.27 8.21 -4.20
N HIS A 40 -7.40 8.06 -4.91
CA HIS A 40 -7.74 6.81 -5.56
C HIS A 40 -6.80 6.47 -6.74
N TYR A 41 -6.46 7.46 -7.56
CA TYR A 41 -5.48 7.28 -8.64
C TYR A 41 -4.08 7.00 -8.08
N ILE A 42 -3.72 7.66 -6.98
CA ILE A 42 -2.46 7.43 -6.27
C ILE A 42 -2.39 5.99 -5.73
N ALA A 43 -3.48 5.48 -5.14
CA ALA A 43 -3.56 4.10 -4.66
C ALA A 43 -3.49 3.05 -5.79
N LEU A 44 -4.07 3.34 -6.96
CA LEU A 44 -3.95 2.47 -8.13
C LEU A 44 -2.52 2.50 -8.69
N ALA A 45 -1.88 3.67 -8.74
CA ALA A 45 -0.49 3.81 -9.15
C ALA A 45 0.46 3.07 -8.19
N SER A 46 0.23 3.16 -6.87
CA SER A 46 1.02 2.43 -5.89
C SER A 46 0.86 0.91 -6.04
N LEU A 47 -0.37 0.43 -6.29
CA LEU A 47 -0.62 -0.98 -6.56
C LEU A 47 0.17 -1.47 -7.79
N ALA A 48 0.18 -0.70 -8.89
CA ALA A 48 0.94 -1.06 -10.08
C ALA A 48 2.45 -1.14 -9.82
N ILE A 49 3.01 -0.12 -9.16
CA ILE A 49 4.45 -0.06 -8.83
C ILE A 49 4.85 -1.18 -7.88
N LEU A 50 4.04 -1.47 -6.85
CA LEU A 50 4.33 -2.53 -5.89
C LEU A 50 4.15 -3.93 -6.48
N THR A 51 3.24 -4.08 -7.45
CA THR A 51 3.15 -5.34 -8.22
C THR A 51 4.44 -5.58 -8.98
N LEU A 52 4.97 -4.55 -9.66
CA LEU A 52 6.25 -4.65 -10.35
C LEU A 52 7.42 -4.91 -9.37
N HIS A 53 7.43 -4.23 -8.22
CA HIS A 53 8.39 -4.48 -7.14
C HIS A 53 8.35 -5.94 -6.67
N GLY A 54 7.17 -6.48 -6.39
CA GLY A 54 6.98 -7.86 -5.96
C GLY A 54 7.41 -8.88 -7.01
N LEU A 55 7.08 -8.65 -8.29
CA LEU A 55 7.54 -9.51 -9.39
C LEU A 55 9.08 -9.54 -9.48
N LEU A 56 9.73 -8.39 -9.37
CA LEU A 56 11.19 -8.32 -9.35
C LEU A 56 11.77 -8.99 -8.10
N ALA A 57 11.15 -8.83 -6.93
CA ALA A 57 11.57 -9.47 -5.68
C ALA A 57 11.51 -11.00 -5.75
N LEU A 58 10.50 -11.56 -6.42
CA LEU A 58 10.39 -13.01 -6.63
C LEU A 58 11.47 -13.55 -7.59
N THR A 59 11.94 -12.75 -8.53
CA THR A 59 13.05 -13.15 -9.43
C THR A 59 14.43 -13.07 -8.76
N TRP A 60 14.53 -12.38 -7.61
CA TRP A 60 15.78 -12.25 -6.86
C TRP A 60 16.07 -13.54 -6.10
N ARG A 61 17.20 -14.20 -6.42
CA ARG A 61 17.59 -15.44 -5.73
C ARG A 61 18.23 -15.14 -4.38
N PRO A 62 17.69 -15.62 -3.25
CA PRO A 62 18.35 -15.49 -1.95
C PRO A 62 19.63 -16.34 -1.90
N GLY A 63 20.60 -15.91 -1.08
CA GLY A 63 21.84 -16.66 -0.84
C GLY A 63 21.59 -18.08 -0.33
N ARG A 64 22.57 -18.99 -0.51
CA ARG A 64 22.42 -20.45 -0.29
C ARG A 64 22.29 -20.92 1.18
N GLY A 65 21.96 -20.06 2.14
CA GLY A 65 21.83 -20.42 3.56
C GLY A 65 20.39 -20.75 3.99
N TRP A 66 20.21 -21.71 4.92
CA TRP A 66 18.90 -22.07 5.48
C TRP A 66 18.23 -20.88 6.19
N GLY A 67 19.00 -20.11 6.98
CA GLY A 67 18.50 -18.88 7.61
C GLY A 67 18.14 -17.77 6.62
N ALA A 68 18.86 -17.68 5.50
CA ALA A 68 18.55 -16.72 4.42
C ALA A 68 17.27 -17.10 3.68
N ARG A 69 17.00 -18.40 3.48
CA ARG A 69 15.76 -18.90 2.89
C ARG A 69 14.55 -18.66 3.78
N GLY A 70 14.68 -18.92 5.09
CA GLY A 70 13.60 -18.69 6.06
C GLY A 70 13.17 -17.22 6.10
N ARG A 71 14.12 -16.30 6.29
CA ARG A 71 13.86 -14.85 6.31
C ARG A 71 13.28 -14.36 4.97
N HIS A 72 13.75 -14.92 3.86
CA HIS A 72 13.21 -14.56 2.54
C HIS A 72 11.76 -15.02 2.35
N ALA A 73 11.41 -16.23 2.81
CA ALA A 73 10.03 -16.71 2.76
C ALA A 73 9.10 -15.86 3.65
N GLU A 74 9.56 -15.45 4.84
CA GLU A 74 8.82 -14.55 5.72
C GLU A 74 8.57 -13.20 5.03
N MET A 75 9.62 -12.56 4.48
CA MET A 75 9.49 -11.31 3.73
C MET A 75 8.52 -11.43 2.55
N ILE A 76 8.57 -12.53 1.78
CA ILE A 76 7.62 -12.76 0.68
C ILE A 76 6.20 -12.85 1.23
N SER A 77 5.98 -13.61 2.30
CA SER A 77 4.64 -13.82 2.86
C SER A 77 4.00 -12.53 3.35
N THR A 78 4.76 -11.68 4.07
CA THR A 78 4.27 -10.39 4.55
C THR A 78 4.03 -9.41 3.40
N GLY A 79 4.89 -9.44 2.37
CA GLY A 79 4.74 -8.63 1.16
C GLY A 79 3.51 -9.00 0.33
N VAL A 80 3.27 -10.31 0.13
CA VAL A 80 2.06 -10.82 -0.56
C VAL A 80 0.80 -10.45 0.22
N LEU A 81 0.83 -10.55 1.55
CA LEU A 81 -0.31 -10.18 2.39
C LEU A 81 -0.61 -8.67 2.32
N ALA A 82 0.42 -7.82 2.40
CA ALA A 82 0.28 -6.37 2.24
C ALA A 82 -0.28 -6.01 0.84
N TRP A 83 0.24 -6.66 -0.21
CA TRP A 83 -0.25 -6.48 -1.57
C TRP A 83 -1.73 -6.89 -1.72
N ALA A 84 -2.12 -8.03 -1.15
CA ALA A 84 -3.50 -8.51 -1.21
C ALA A 84 -4.48 -7.55 -0.50
N VAL A 85 -4.07 -7.00 0.66
CA VAL A 85 -4.87 -5.98 1.37
C VAL A 85 -4.97 -4.69 0.54
N LEU A 86 -3.88 -4.22 -0.07
CA LEU A 86 -3.91 -3.05 -0.95
C LEU A 86 -4.86 -3.27 -2.14
N LEU A 87 -4.79 -4.44 -2.78
CA LEU A 87 -5.71 -4.82 -3.86
C LEU A 87 -7.17 -4.80 -3.39
N ALA A 88 -7.46 -5.39 -2.22
CA ALA A 88 -8.80 -5.38 -1.64
C ALA A 88 -9.30 -3.95 -1.37
N ILE A 89 -8.45 -3.07 -0.84
CA ILE A 89 -8.78 -1.64 -0.64
C ILE A 89 -9.14 -0.97 -1.97
N CYS A 90 -8.34 -1.19 -3.02
CA CYS A 90 -8.57 -0.63 -4.35
C CYS A 90 -9.90 -1.11 -4.96
N LEU A 91 -10.18 -2.42 -4.90
CA LEU A 91 -11.44 -3.00 -5.39
C LEU A 91 -12.63 -2.46 -4.60
N LEU A 92 -12.51 -2.38 -3.27
CA LEU A 92 -13.55 -1.87 -2.40
C LEU A 92 -13.84 -0.38 -2.67
N ALA A 93 -12.80 0.41 -2.94
CA ALA A 93 -12.92 1.81 -3.30
C ALA A 93 -13.64 1.98 -4.66
N LEU A 94 -13.34 1.15 -5.66
CA LEU A 94 -14.05 1.15 -6.93
C LEU A 94 -15.53 0.78 -6.75
N TYR A 95 -15.81 -0.26 -5.94
CA TYR A 95 -17.17 -0.70 -5.65
C TYR A 95 -18.01 0.37 -4.93
N TYR A 96 -17.46 1.01 -3.88
CA TYR A 96 -18.18 2.04 -3.15
C TYR A 96 -18.31 3.36 -3.89
N ARG A 97 -17.38 3.68 -4.81
CA ARG A 97 -17.54 4.82 -5.72
C ARG A 97 -18.83 4.71 -6.53
N HIS A 98 -19.20 3.50 -6.94
CA HIS A 98 -20.47 3.26 -7.65
C HIS A 98 -21.70 3.38 -6.74
N LYS A 99 -21.60 2.99 -5.47
CA LYS A 99 -22.74 2.99 -4.52
C LYS A 99 -22.88 4.24 -3.64
N ASN A 100 -21.98 5.23 -3.76
CA ASN A 100 -21.97 6.47 -2.96
C ASN A 100 -22.02 6.24 -1.42
N GLN A 101 -21.55 5.08 -0.94
CA GLN A 101 -21.58 4.71 0.47
C GLN A 101 -20.19 4.81 1.12
N LYS A 102 -20.16 5.34 2.34
CA LYS A 102 -18.95 5.34 3.17
C LYS A 102 -18.85 4.03 3.95
N SER A 103 -17.75 3.29 3.77
CA SER A 103 -17.55 2.03 4.47
C SER A 103 -16.50 2.13 5.57
N ARG A 104 -16.89 1.72 6.78
CA ARG A 104 -15.95 1.54 7.90
C ARG A 104 -14.90 0.49 7.58
N ILE A 105 -15.24 -0.51 6.76
CA ILE A 105 -14.34 -1.61 6.35
C ILE A 105 -13.12 -1.06 5.59
N HIS A 106 -13.32 -0.08 4.71
CA HIS A 106 -12.20 0.54 3.98
C HIS A 106 -11.18 1.19 4.92
N CYS A 107 -11.65 1.85 5.98
CA CYS A 107 -10.78 2.47 6.98
C CYS A 107 -10.01 1.42 7.81
N TRP A 108 -10.68 0.34 8.20
CA TRP A 108 -10.03 -0.77 8.92
C TRP A 108 -9.00 -1.49 8.05
N LEU A 109 -9.30 -1.72 6.77
CA LEU A 109 -8.34 -2.31 5.83
C LEU A 109 -7.13 -1.38 5.62
N ALA A 110 -7.34 -0.07 5.53
CA ALA A 110 -6.24 0.89 5.44
C ALA A 110 -5.32 0.87 6.68
N ALA A 111 -5.90 0.73 7.88
CA ALA A 111 -5.12 0.57 9.12
C ALA A 111 -4.36 -0.76 9.14
N LEU A 112 -5.00 -1.85 8.70
CA LEU A 112 -4.36 -3.17 8.56
C LEU A 112 -3.19 -3.10 7.56
N LEU A 113 -3.38 -2.42 6.42
CA LEU A 113 -2.32 -2.23 5.43
C LEU A 113 -1.12 -1.51 6.05
N LEU A 114 -1.35 -0.45 6.83
CA LEU A 114 -0.28 0.28 7.51
C LEU A 114 0.50 -0.63 8.47
N ALA A 115 -0.19 -1.45 9.26
CA ALA A 115 0.46 -2.40 10.16
C ALA A 115 1.29 -3.46 9.40
N LEU A 116 0.77 -3.99 8.30
CA LEU A 116 1.50 -4.96 7.47
C LEU A 116 2.74 -4.35 6.82
N LEU A 117 2.65 -3.10 6.36
CA LEU A 117 3.82 -2.39 5.80
C LEU A 117 4.91 -2.19 6.85
N LEU A 118 4.55 -1.81 8.09
CA LEU A 118 5.52 -1.67 9.18
C LEU A 118 6.21 -3.00 9.55
N LEU A 119 5.54 -4.14 9.35
CA LEU A 119 6.11 -5.47 9.56
C LEU A 119 6.96 -5.96 8.38
N HIS A 120 6.73 -5.42 7.18
CA HIS A 120 7.37 -5.88 5.95
C HIS A 120 8.68 -5.13 5.62
N ILE A 121 8.78 -3.87 6.04
CA ILE A 121 10.00 -3.04 5.92
C ILE A 121 11.06 -3.52 6.91
#